data_AF-A0A068S5N5-F1
#
_entry.id   AF-A0A068S5N5-F1
#
_cell.length_a   1.000
_cell.length_b   1.000
_cell.length_c   1.000
_cell.angle_alpha   90.00
_cell.angle_beta   90.00
_cell.angle_gamma   90.00
#
_symmetry.space_group_name_H-M   'P 1'
#
loop_
_entity.id
_entity.type
_entity.pdbx_description
1 polymer ?
#
loop_
_entity_poly.entity_id
_entity_poly.type
_entity_poly.pdbx_seq_one_letter_code
_entity_poly.pdbx_strand_id
1 'polypeptide(L)'
;MIAFFSHSEEGVRQPIKQQREPGKYAIFLRSKRKVVLTGTETEEEARAAENEPISIPQLPTFHDVHEQRVHMKQKLAAGFRIMAQLGYDEGVAGHLTCRDPEYEDLFWVNPFGKYFGHIKASDLILVDHEGKIVRGNTTVNKAAFMIHGAIHQARPDVICAVHTHSMYGKTFSTLGRELLPISQDACAFYKSHSIYPDFGGVVYTPEEGQRLVEALGSHNKAMILQNHGLLTTGKTVDEAVWWFISMDRCCESQLIAEAASPNGYKDLKVVDHEVALGVHKNIGDSQAGYMQFQPMYAKIVKEQPDLLE
;
A
#
# COMPACT_ATOMS: atom_id res chain seq x y z
N MET A 1 -24.32 -65.58 26.64
CA MET A 1 -23.00 -66.21 26.93
C MET A 1 -22.04 -65.05 27.21
N ILE A 2 -21.93 -64.65 28.49
CA ILE A 2 -20.73 -64.79 29.37
C ILE A 2 -19.64 -63.78 28.96
N ALA A 3 -19.13 -62.87 29.80
CA ALA A 3 -19.43 -62.52 31.18
C ALA A 3 -18.82 -61.13 31.50
N PHE A 4 -19.42 -60.50 32.52
CA PHE A 4 -18.87 -59.39 33.30
C PHE A 4 -17.57 -59.81 34.01
N PHE A 5 -16.65 -58.87 34.21
CA PHE A 5 -16.02 -58.63 35.52
C PHE A 5 -15.65 -57.15 35.66
N SER A 6 -15.97 -56.63 36.83
CA SER A 6 -15.67 -55.30 37.36
C SER A 6 -14.71 -55.42 38.53
N HIS A 7 -14.22 -54.24 38.96
CA HIS A 7 -13.35 -53.96 40.11
C HIS A 7 -11.85 -54.13 39.81
N SER A 8 -10.93 -53.25 40.17
CA SER A 8 -10.85 -51.86 40.64
C SER A 8 -9.45 -51.81 41.24
N GLU A 9 -8.57 -50.91 40.82
CA GLU A 9 -7.46 -50.53 41.70
C GLU A 9 -7.02 -49.10 41.40
N GLU A 10 -6.93 -48.35 42.48
CA GLU A 10 -6.74 -46.92 42.57
C GLU A 10 -5.33 -46.54 42.09
N GLY A 11 -5.27 -45.92 40.92
CA GLY A 11 -4.08 -45.19 40.47
C GLY A 11 -4.33 -43.70 40.62
N VAL A 12 -4.01 -43.12 41.79
CA VAL A 12 -3.92 -41.67 41.97
C VAL A 12 -2.95 -41.12 40.92
N ARG A 13 -3.46 -40.54 39.84
CA ARG A 13 -2.65 -39.73 38.92
C ARG A 13 -2.25 -38.47 39.69
N GLN A 14 -1.10 -38.53 40.33
CA GLN A 14 -0.42 -37.35 40.85
C GLN A 14 -0.29 -36.33 39.70
N PRO A 15 -0.55 -35.04 39.92
CA PRO A 15 -0.20 -34.04 38.94
C PRO A 15 1.32 -34.14 38.75
N ILE A 16 1.77 -34.34 37.51
CA ILE A 16 3.16 -34.15 37.15
C ILE A 16 3.47 -32.68 37.48
N LYS A 17 3.97 -32.42 38.68
CA LYS A 17 4.74 -31.23 38.96
C LYS A 17 6.00 -31.42 38.12
N GLN A 18 5.98 -30.89 36.89
CA GLN A 18 7.23 -30.57 36.22
C GLN A 18 8.00 -29.69 37.21
N GLN A 19 9.00 -30.29 37.86
CA GLN A 19 10.01 -29.57 38.61
C GLN A 19 10.66 -28.65 37.60
N ARG A 20 10.26 -27.37 37.64
CA ARG A 20 10.89 -26.33 36.83
C ARG A 20 12.33 -26.22 37.31
N GLU A 21 13.30 -26.48 36.43
CA GLU A 21 14.69 -26.20 36.74
C GLU A 21 14.82 -24.72 37.16
N PRO A 22 15.39 -24.42 38.33
CA PRO A 22 15.70 -23.05 38.71
C PRO A 22 16.64 -22.45 37.65
N GLY A 23 16.19 -21.38 36.98
CA GLY A 23 17.05 -20.58 36.08
C GLY A 23 16.84 -20.72 34.57
N LYS A 24 15.77 -21.37 34.09
CA LYS A 24 15.41 -21.39 32.65
C LYS A 24 13.97 -20.98 32.38
N TYR A 25 13.56 -19.84 32.93
CA TYR A 25 12.24 -19.30 32.63
C TYR A 25 12.27 -17.77 32.61
N ALA A 26 11.53 -17.19 31.68
CA ALA A 26 11.29 -15.78 31.53
C ALA A 26 9.82 -15.49 31.88
N ILE A 27 9.58 -14.50 32.73
CA ILE A 27 8.22 -14.06 33.10
C ILE A 27 7.93 -12.75 32.39
N PHE A 28 6.92 -12.74 31.53
CA PHE A 28 6.46 -11.54 30.84
C PHE A 28 5.15 -11.05 31.45
N LEU A 29 5.11 -9.77 31.84
CA LEU A 29 3.97 -9.13 32.51
C LEU A 29 3.25 -8.09 31.63
N ARG A 30 3.62 -7.96 30.36
CA ARG A 30 2.99 -7.03 29.41
C ARG A 30 1.51 -7.35 29.10
N SER A 31 1.04 -8.54 29.50
CA SER A 31 -0.35 -8.99 29.37
C SER A 31 -1.04 -9.09 30.74
N LYS A 32 -2.38 -8.98 30.76
CA LYS A 32 -3.20 -9.27 31.97
C LYS A 32 -2.98 -10.69 32.50
N ARG A 33 -2.46 -11.60 31.67
CA ARG A 33 -2.06 -12.94 32.06
C ARG A 33 -0.55 -12.99 32.26
N LYS A 34 -0.11 -13.52 33.41
CA LYS A 34 1.29 -13.90 33.62
C LYS A 34 1.68 -14.98 32.61
N VAL A 35 2.59 -14.66 31.71
CA VAL A 35 3.16 -15.60 30.75
C VAL A 35 4.51 -16.05 31.27
N VAL A 36 4.72 -17.37 31.32
CA VAL A 36 6.01 -17.98 31.64
C VAL A 36 6.46 -18.69 30.38
N LEU A 37 7.51 -18.18 29.73
CA LEU A 37 8.17 -18.87 28.63
C LEU A 37 9.30 -19.74 29.22
N THR A 38 9.38 -20.98 28.76
CA THR A 38 10.43 -21.94 29.13
C THR A 38 11.29 -22.17 27.89
N GLY A 39 12.61 -22.01 28.01
CA GLY A 39 13.49 -22.06 26.84
C GLY A 39 14.84 -21.41 27.10
N THR A 40 15.39 -20.78 26.07
CA THR A 40 16.63 -19.98 26.15
C THR A 40 16.37 -18.57 26.66
N GLU A 41 15.11 -18.15 26.78
CA GLU A 41 14.76 -16.81 27.24
C GLU A 41 15.09 -16.63 28.72
N THR A 42 15.76 -15.53 29.02
CA THR A 42 16.23 -15.14 30.35
C THR A 42 15.27 -14.17 31.03
N GLU A 43 15.32 -14.08 32.37
CA GLU A 43 14.59 -13.05 33.11
C GLU A 43 15.02 -11.62 32.73
N GLU A 44 16.27 -11.44 32.29
CA GLU A 44 16.79 -10.16 31.82
C GLU A 44 16.16 -9.74 30.50
N GLU A 45 16.07 -10.65 29.52
CA GLU A 45 15.35 -10.43 28.26
C GLU A 45 13.86 -10.14 28.51
N ALA A 46 13.25 -10.80 29.50
CA ALA A 46 11.86 -10.55 29.87
C ALA A 46 11.65 -9.14 30.42
N ARG A 47 12.54 -8.69 31.32
CA ARG A 47 12.52 -7.32 31.88
C ARG A 47 12.84 -6.27 30.82
N ALA A 48 13.76 -6.56 29.89
CA ALA A 48 14.06 -5.67 28.78
C ALA A 48 12.81 -5.48 27.90
N ALA A 49 12.15 -6.57 27.52
CA ALA A 49 10.94 -6.55 26.69
C ALA A 49 9.74 -5.85 27.34
N GLU A 50 9.66 -5.83 28.68
CA GLU A 50 8.63 -5.07 29.42
C GLU A 50 8.83 -3.56 29.31
N ASN A 51 10.08 -3.10 29.27
CA ASN A 51 10.44 -1.69 29.18
C ASN A 51 10.58 -1.21 27.74
N GLU A 52 10.71 -2.13 26.78
CA GLU A 52 10.82 -1.79 25.36
C GLU A 52 9.48 -1.24 24.83
N PRO A 53 9.45 0.00 24.33
CA PRO A 53 8.21 0.59 23.82
C PRO A 53 7.66 -0.22 22.65
N ILE A 54 6.33 -0.30 22.53
CA ILE A 54 5.71 -0.88 21.33
C ILE A 54 6.05 0.05 20.16
N SER A 55 6.85 -0.44 19.23
CA SER A 55 7.13 0.30 18.00
C SER A 55 5.97 0.13 17.03
N ILE A 56 5.27 1.23 16.76
CA ILE A 56 4.25 1.33 15.70
C ILE A 56 4.81 2.30 14.67
N PRO A 57 4.94 1.92 13.39
CA PRO A 57 5.44 2.84 12.38
C PRO A 57 4.62 4.14 12.35
N GLN A 58 5.29 5.26 12.60
CA GLN A 58 4.72 6.61 12.52
C GLN A 58 5.32 7.37 11.35
N LEU A 59 4.62 8.40 10.91
CA LEU A 59 5.20 9.36 9.97
C LEU A 59 6.43 10.02 10.62
N PRO A 60 7.56 10.08 9.91
CA PRO A 60 8.75 10.76 10.42
C PRO A 60 8.51 12.26 10.54
N THR A 61 9.20 12.87 11.49
CA THR A 61 9.39 14.32 11.59
C THR A 61 10.78 14.66 11.10
N PHE A 62 10.93 15.80 10.43
CA PHE A 62 12.20 16.20 9.82
C PHE A 62 12.73 17.48 10.47
N HIS A 63 14.05 17.60 10.56
CA HIS A 63 14.68 18.81 11.11
C HIS A 63 14.56 20.00 10.16
N ASP A 64 14.60 19.74 8.86
CA ASP A 64 14.46 20.75 7.82
C ASP A 64 13.81 20.19 6.55
N VAL A 65 13.49 21.10 5.63
CA VAL A 65 12.84 20.78 4.35
C VAL A 65 13.74 20.00 3.39
N HIS A 66 15.07 20.09 3.55
CA HIS A 66 16.00 19.33 2.74
C HIS A 66 15.96 17.84 3.11
N GLU A 67 15.99 17.52 4.40
CA GLU A 67 15.84 16.17 4.92
C GLU A 67 14.51 15.54 4.49
N GLN A 68 13.40 16.28 4.64
CA GLN A 68 12.08 15.84 4.18
C GLN A 68 12.07 15.52 2.68
N ARG A 69 12.66 16.40 1.86
CA ARG A 69 12.74 16.21 0.41
C ARG A 69 13.56 14.98 0.04
N VAL A 70 14.72 14.78 0.65
CA VAL A 70 15.55 13.59 0.43
C VAL A 70 14.76 12.33 0.77
N HIS A 71 14.09 12.31 1.92
CA HIS A 71 13.25 11.19 2.34
C HIS A 71 12.14 10.89 1.33
N MET A 72 11.38 11.90 0.91
CA MET A 72 10.27 11.74 -0.04
C MET A 72 10.76 11.22 -1.40
N LYS A 73 11.91 11.71 -1.89
CA LYS A 73 12.54 11.21 -3.11
C LYS A 73 12.98 9.75 -3.00
N GLN A 74 13.56 9.35 -1.87
CA GLN A 74 13.96 7.97 -1.60
C GLN A 74 12.75 7.03 -1.54
N LYS A 75 11.67 7.46 -0.88
CA LYS A 75 10.39 6.73 -0.86
C LYS A 75 9.82 6.58 -2.27
N LEU A 76 9.89 7.61 -3.10
CA LEU A 76 9.42 7.58 -4.48
C LEU A 76 10.23 6.59 -5.33
N ALA A 77 11.55 6.63 -5.23
CA ALA A 77 12.44 5.67 -5.88
C ALA A 77 12.14 4.23 -5.44
N ALA A 78 11.93 3.99 -4.14
CA ALA A 78 11.53 2.69 -3.62
C ALA A 78 10.18 2.23 -4.18
N GLY A 79 9.22 3.16 -4.34
CA GLY A 79 7.95 2.90 -5.01
C GLY A 79 8.13 2.34 -6.42
N PHE A 80 8.97 2.97 -7.24
CA PHE A 80 9.31 2.46 -8.57
C PHE A 80 9.96 1.06 -8.52
N ARG A 81 10.93 0.85 -7.63
CA ARG A 81 11.61 -0.46 -7.50
C ARG A 81 10.63 -1.57 -7.11
N ILE A 82 9.69 -1.29 -6.20
CA ILE A 82 8.64 -2.23 -5.80
C ILE A 82 7.70 -2.52 -6.97
N MET A 83 7.25 -1.49 -7.71
CA MET A 83 6.38 -1.65 -8.88
C MET A 83 7.03 -2.55 -9.93
N ALA A 84 8.32 -2.36 -10.21
CA ALA A 84 9.08 -3.24 -11.10
C ALA A 84 9.19 -4.68 -10.58
N GLN A 85 9.45 -4.87 -9.27
CA GLN A 85 9.51 -6.21 -8.66
C GLN A 85 8.17 -6.96 -8.74
N LEU A 86 7.06 -6.22 -8.81
CA LEU A 86 5.71 -6.76 -8.97
C LEU A 86 5.27 -6.88 -10.44
N GLY A 87 6.09 -6.44 -11.40
CA GLY A 87 5.78 -6.48 -12.84
C GLY A 87 4.69 -5.47 -13.25
N TYR A 88 4.64 -4.30 -12.61
CA TYR A 88 3.66 -3.25 -12.89
C TYR A 88 4.13 -2.20 -13.89
N ASP A 89 5.38 -2.31 -14.38
CA ASP A 89 5.90 -1.53 -15.48
C ASP A 89 5.43 -2.07 -16.83
N GLU A 90 5.21 -1.17 -17.80
CA GLU A 90 4.75 -1.51 -19.15
C GLU A 90 5.56 -0.68 -20.15
N GLY A 91 6.75 -1.17 -20.50
CA GLY A 91 7.68 -0.44 -21.35
C GLY A 91 8.07 0.92 -20.75
N VAL A 92 7.65 2.01 -21.39
CA VAL A 92 7.91 3.40 -20.94
C VAL A 92 6.70 4.07 -20.30
N ALA A 93 5.59 3.35 -20.15
CA ALA A 93 4.38 3.85 -19.54
C ALA A 93 4.48 3.89 -18.01
N GLY A 94 3.61 4.70 -17.40
CA GLY A 94 3.52 4.88 -15.97
C GLY A 94 4.43 5.96 -15.42
N HIS A 95 3.98 6.55 -14.32
CA HIS A 95 4.65 7.64 -13.62
C HIS A 95 4.13 7.74 -12.19
N LEU A 96 5.06 8.02 -11.28
CA LEU A 96 4.75 8.41 -9.91
C LEU A 96 5.27 9.83 -9.72
N THR A 97 4.44 10.69 -9.12
CA THR A 97 4.81 12.07 -8.80
C THR A 97 4.73 12.30 -7.31
N CYS A 98 5.62 13.14 -6.78
CA CYS A 98 5.58 13.58 -5.40
C CYS A 98 5.83 15.09 -5.33
N ARG A 99 4.91 15.84 -4.70
CA ARG A 99 5.02 17.29 -4.52
C ARG A 99 6.27 17.64 -3.71
N ASP A 100 6.97 18.68 -4.13
CA ASP A 100 8.10 19.18 -3.37
C ASP A 100 7.63 19.78 -2.02
N PRO A 101 8.31 19.49 -0.90
CA PRO A 101 7.87 19.97 0.41
C PRO A 101 8.12 21.47 0.65
N GLU A 102 8.86 22.17 -0.22
CA GLU A 102 9.11 23.62 -0.13
C GLU A 102 8.34 24.42 -1.19
N TYR A 103 8.20 23.85 -2.39
CA TYR A 103 7.54 24.48 -3.54
C TYR A 103 6.31 23.68 -3.94
N GLU A 104 5.14 24.11 -3.47
CA GLU A 104 3.89 23.37 -3.65
C GLU A 104 3.47 23.21 -5.11
N ASP A 105 3.97 24.06 -6.01
CA ASP A 105 3.73 24.04 -7.46
C ASP A 105 4.69 23.14 -8.25
N LEU A 106 5.64 22.48 -7.57
CA LEU A 106 6.65 21.62 -8.19
C LEU A 106 6.52 20.16 -7.75
N PHE A 107 6.85 19.23 -8.65
CA PHE A 107 6.74 17.79 -8.41
C PHE A 107 7.98 17.02 -8.88
N TRP A 108 8.42 16.08 -8.05
CA TRP A 108 9.42 15.08 -8.40
C TRP A 108 8.78 13.94 -9.18
N VAL A 109 9.41 13.51 -10.28
CA VAL A 109 8.90 12.46 -11.18
C VAL A 109 10.04 11.66 -11.79
N ASN A 110 9.76 10.43 -12.26
CA ASN A 110 10.73 9.63 -12.99
C ASN A 110 11.12 10.26 -14.34
N PRO A 111 12.40 10.15 -14.75
CA PRO A 111 12.80 10.49 -16.11
C PRO A 111 12.17 9.51 -17.10
N PHE A 112 11.72 10.03 -18.25
CA PHE A 112 11.11 9.23 -19.30
C PHE A 112 12.10 8.19 -19.87
N GLY A 113 11.62 6.96 -20.06
CA GLY A 113 12.39 5.87 -20.67
C GLY A 113 13.34 5.14 -19.73
N LYS A 114 13.48 5.56 -18.47
CA LYS A 114 14.26 4.81 -17.48
C LYS A 114 13.42 3.70 -16.85
N TYR A 115 13.93 2.47 -16.90
CA TYR A 115 13.30 1.31 -16.28
C TYR A 115 13.07 1.55 -14.79
N PHE A 116 11.85 1.26 -14.32
CA PHE A 116 11.44 1.46 -12.93
C PHE A 116 12.37 0.77 -11.94
N GLY A 117 12.82 -0.44 -12.26
CA GLY A 117 13.75 -1.22 -11.43
C GLY A 117 15.16 -0.65 -11.34
N HIS A 118 15.48 0.44 -12.04
CA HIS A 118 16.78 1.14 -11.97
C HIS A 118 16.67 2.59 -11.45
N ILE A 119 15.48 3.06 -11.07
CA ILE A 119 15.28 4.43 -10.57
C ILE A 119 15.97 4.61 -9.21
N LYS A 120 16.78 5.65 -9.08
CA LYS A 120 17.37 6.12 -7.81
C LYS A 120 16.77 7.47 -7.43
N ALA A 121 16.91 7.87 -6.17
CA ALA A 121 16.45 9.18 -5.71
C ALA A 121 17.11 10.33 -6.50
N SER A 122 18.39 10.18 -6.84
CA SER A 122 19.19 11.11 -7.65
C SER A 122 18.72 11.24 -9.10
N ASP A 123 18.02 10.24 -9.65
CA ASP A 123 17.52 10.26 -11.03
C ASP A 123 16.26 11.11 -11.21
N LEU A 124 15.50 11.32 -10.14
CA LEU A 124 14.23 12.03 -10.18
C LEU A 124 14.43 13.48 -10.64
N ILE A 125 13.58 13.90 -11.56
CA ILE A 125 13.55 15.26 -12.12
C ILE A 125 12.44 16.06 -11.44
N LEU A 126 12.62 17.38 -11.36
CA LEU A 126 11.66 18.33 -10.79
C LEU A 126 10.99 19.09 -11.94
N VAL A 127 9.66 19.11 -11.96
CA VAL A 127 8.86 19.77 -12.99
C VAL A 127 7.78 20.66 -12.36
N ASP A 128 7.34 21.68 -13.09
CA ASP A 128 6.13 22.46 -12.76
C ASP A 128 4.84 21.81 -13.32
N HIS A 129 3.69 22.45 -13.08
CA HIS A 129 2.38 21.98 -13.54
C HIS A 129 2.26 21.92 -15.08
N GLU A 130 3.05 22.70 -15.79
CA GLU A 130 3.13 22.72 -17.26
C GLU A 130 4.11 21.69 -17.82
N GLY A 131 4.79 20.93 -16.96
CA GLY A 131 5.76 19.90 -17.35
C GLY A 131 7.13 20.45 -17.73
N LYS A 132 7.41 21.73 -17.46
CA LYS A 132 8.73 22.31 -17.69
C LYS A 132 9.69 21.81 -16.62
N ILE A 133 10.88 21.41 -17.07
CA ILE A 133 11.93 20.89 -16.20
C ILE A 133 12.57 22.06 -15.44
N VAL A 134 12.45 22.04 -14.11
CA VAL A 134 13.12 22.95 -13.18
C VAL A 134 14.47 22.38 -12.75
N ARG A 135 14.55 21.05 -12.53
CA ARG A 135 15.80 20.34 -12.21
C ARG A 135 15.84 18.99 -12.90
N GLY A 136 16.98 18.66 -13.50
CA GLY A 136 17.20 17.43 -14.25
C GLY A 136 17.58 17.73 -15.70
N ASN A 137 17.91 16.69 -16.46
CA ASN A 137 18.38 16.81 -17.84
C ASN A 137 17.69 15.83 -18.81
N THR A 138 16.60 15.21 -18.36
CA THR A 138 15.86 14.21 -19.13
C THR A 138 14.39 14.63 -19.23
N THR A 139 13.74 14.29 -20.35
CA THR A 139 12.33 14.58 -20.59
C THR A 139 11.42 13.85 -19.59
N VAL A 140 10.22 14.39 -19.38
CA VAL A 140 9.12 13.76 -18.64
C VAL A 140 8.06 13.23 -19.60
N ASN A 141 7.33 12.17 -19.22
CA ASN A 141 6.15 11.76 -19.95
C ASN A 141 5.07 12.87 -19.88
N LYS A 142 4.51 13.27 -21.02
CA LYS A 142 3.45 14.28 -21.07
C LYS A 142 2.24 13.95 -20.20
N ALA A 143 1.86 12.68 -20.11
CA ALA A 143 0.74 12.25 -19.28
C ALA A 143 0.97 12.55 -17.78
N ALA A 144 2.22 12.54 -17.30
CA ALA A 144 2.53 12.79 -15.90
C ALA A 144 2.09 14.21 -15.48
N PHE A 145 2.42 15.24 -16.24
CA PHE A 145 2.03 16.60 -15.88
C PHE A 145 0.59 16.95 -16.28
N MET A 146 0.05 16.37 -17.34
CA MET A 146 -1.35 16.63 -17.73
C MET A 146 -2.36 16.02 -16.73
N ILE A 147 -2.07 14.84 -16.18
CA ILE A 147 -2.94 14.16 -15.22
C ILE A 147 -2.57 14.53 -13.79
N HIS A 148 -1.34 14.22 -13.37
CA HIS A 148 -0.96 14.41 -11.97
C HIS A 148 -0.81 15.91 -11.65
N GLY A 149 -0.38 16.74 -12.61
CA GLY A 149 -0.33 18.20 -12.42
C GLY A 149 -1.72 18.78 -12.16
N ALA A 150 -2.75 18.36 -12.92
CA ALA A 150 -4.13 18.77 -12.68
C ALA A 150 -4.66 18.28 -11.32
N ILE A 151 -4.38 17.03 -10.94
CA ILE A 151 -4.76 16.48 -9.63
C ILE A 151 -4.09 17.25 -8.51
N HIS A 152 -2.78 17.47 -8.59
CA HIS A 152 -2.04 18.21 -7.57
C HIS A 152 -2.52 19.67 -7.46
N GLN A 153 -2.91 20.30 -8.57
CA GLN A 153 -3.44 21.66 -8.54
C GLN A 153 -4.81 21.70 -7.85
N ALA A 154 -5.69 20.74 -8.13
CA ALA A 154 -7.04 20.69 -7.58
C ALA A 154 -7.11 20.12 -6.16
N ARG A 155 -6.14 19.29 -5.76
CA ARG A 155 -6.08 18.60 -4.47
C ARG A 155 -4.74 18.88 -3.77
N PRO A 156 -4.62 20.00 -3.03
CA PRO A 156 -3.42 20.31 -2.25
C PRO A 156 -3.07 19.24 -1.22
N ASP A 157 -4.06 18.49 -0.73
CA ASP A 157 -3.87 17.36 0.19
C ASP A 157 -3.17 16.15 -0.46
N VAL A 158 -3.17 16.07 -1.79
CA VAL A 158 -2.47 15.03 -2.54
C VAL A 158 -1.00 15.42 -2.69
N ILE A 159 -0.15 14.70 -1.96
CA ILE A 159 1.32 14.81 -2.01
C ILE A 159 1.89 13.85 -3.04
N CYS A 160 1.33 12.65 -3.18
CA CYS A 160 1.79 11.66 -4.16
C CYS A 160 0.64 11.18 -5.03
N ALA A 161 0.90 11.02 -6.32
CA ALA A 161 0.01 10.35 -7.27
C ALA A 161 0.77 9.26 -8.03
N VAL A 162 0.11 8.13 -8.26
CA VAL A 162 0.69 6.92 -8.83
C VAL A 162 -0.20 6.42 -9.95
N HIS A 163 0.39 6.20 -11.12
CA HIS A 163 -0.29 5.60 -12.26
C HIS A 163 0.66 4.63 -12.97
N THR A 164 0.21 3.40 -13.19
CA THR A 164 0.88 2.43 -14.06
C THR A 164 -0.16 1.61 -14.83
N HIS A 165 0.29 0.85 -15.82
CA HIS A 165 -0.55 -0.07 -16.59
C HIS A 165 -0.41 -1.51 -16.09
N SER A 166 -0.54 -1.70 -14.77
CA SER A 166 -0.48 -3.03 -14.16
C SER A 166 -1.51 -3.98 -14.79
N MET A 167 -1.13 -5.24 -14.94
CA MET A 167 -1.87 -6.21 -15.76
C MET A 167 -3.33 -6.37 -15.33
N TYR A 168 -3.58 -6.49 -14.02
CA TYR A 168 -4.92 -6.73 -13.52
C TYR A 168 -5.74 -5.45 -13.43
N GLY A 169 -5.12 -4.34 -13.04
CA GLY A 169 -5.72 -3.02 -13.05
C GLY A 169 -6.21 -2.61 -14.45
N LYS A 170 -5.37 -2.73 -15.48
CA LYS A 170 -5.79 -2.43 -16.86
C LYS A 170 -6.88 -3.39 -17.35
N THR A 171 -6.80 -4.67 -17.00
CA THR A 171 -7.82 -5.67 -17.37
C THR A 171 -9.17 -5.36 -16.71
N PHE A 172 -9.18 -5.14 -15.40
CA PHE A 172 -10.41 -4.83 -14.65
C PHE A 172 -11.04 -3.52 -15.12
N SER A 173 -10.23 -2.52 -15.49
CA SER A 173 -10.73 -1.25 -16.00
C SER A 173 -11.62 -1.37 -17.25
N THR A 174 -11.51 -2.47 -18.01
CA THR A 174 -12.36 -2.71 -19.19
C THR A 174 -13.81 -3.02 -18.84
N LEU A 175 -14.10 -3.36 -17.59
CA LEU A 175 -15.43 -3.72 -17.11
C LEU A 175 -16.32 -2.50 -16.85
N GLY A 176 -15.74 -1.29 -16.79
CA GLY A 176 -16.50 -0.03 -16.62
C GLY A 176 -17.32 0.03 -15.34
N ARG A 177 -16.85 -0.57 -14.24
CA ARG A 177 -17.53 -0.56 -12.94
C ARG A 177 -16.57 -0.54 -11.75
N GLU A 178 -17.13 -0.21 -10.59
CA GLU A 178 -16.41 -0.13 -9.32
C GLU A 178 -15.95 -1.52 -8.86
N LEU A 179 -14.87 -1.52 -8.08
CA LEU A 179 -14.40 -2.68 -7.34
C LEU A 179 -15.45 -3.08 -6.29
N LEU A 180 -15.80 -4.36 -6.25
CA LEU A 180 -16.76 -4.89 -5.29
C LEU A 180 -16.07 -5.20 -3.95
N PRO A 181 -16.74 -4.99 -2.80
CA PRO A 181 -16.18 -5.34 -1.49
C PRO A 181 -16.30 -6.85 -1.25
N ILE A 182 -15.56 -7.66 -2.00
CA ILE A 182 -15.60 -9.15 -1.92
C ILE A 182 -14.63 -9.72 -0.88
N SER A 183 -13.74 -8.88 -0.34
CA SER A 183 -12.73 -9.25 0.66
C SER A 183 -12.53 -8.10 1.64
N GLN A 184 -11.85 -8.38 2.76
CA GLN A 184 -11.44 -7.35 3.70
C GLN A 184 -10.59 -6.30 2.99
N ASP A 185 -9.62 -6.70 2.16
CA ASP A 185 -8.73 -5.78 1.44
C ASP A 185 -9.49 -4.89 0.46
N ALA A 186 -10.48 -5.42 -0.27
CA ALA A 186 -11.32 -4.63 -1.15
C ALA A 186 -12.14 -3.58 -0.39
N CYS A 187 -12.49 -3.84 0.88
CA CYS A 187 -13.16 -2.86 1.73
C CYS A 187 -12.29 -1.63 2.03
N ALA A 188 -10.96 -1.69 1.88
CA ALA A 188 -10.09 -0.51 2.00
C ALA A 188 -10.44 0.59 0.98
N PHE A 189 -11.06 0.22 -0.15
CA PHE A 189 -11.51 1.11 -1.23
C PHE A 189 -13.02 1.39 -1.23
N TYR A 190 -13.78 0.77 -0.32
CA TYR A 190 -15.23 0.93 -0.29
C TYR A 190 -15.61 2.40 -0.11
N LYS A 191 -16.38 2.96 -1.06
CA LYS A 191 -16.77 4.39 -1.10
C LYS A 191 -15.59 5.38 -1.03
N SER A 192 -14.43 4.97 -1.52
CA SER A 192 -13.22 5.81 -1.59
C SER A 192 -12.43 5.63 -2.89
N HIS A 193 -13.10 5.14 -3.93
CA HIS A 193 -12.59 5.12 -5.30
C HIS A 193 -13.71 5.46 -6.28
N SER A 194 -13.34 5.89 -7.49
CA SER A 194 -14.28 6.21 -8.57
C SER A 194 -13.89 5.56 -9.90
N ILE A 195 -14.71 5.78 -10.93
CA ILE A 195 -14.43 5.40 -12.31
C ILE A 195 -14.35 6.68 -13.15
N TYR A 196 -13.37 6.75 -14.02
CA TYR A 196 -13.36 7.69 -15.13
C TYR A 196 -13.75 6.95 -16.42
N PRO A 197 -14.94 7.20 -17.00
CA PRO A 197 -15.47 6.39 -18.09
C PRO A 197 -14.95 6.78 -19.48
N ASP A 198 -14.42 7.99 -19.62
CA ASP A 198 -14.14 8.60 -20.93
C ASP A 198 -12.68 8.36 -21.37
N PHE A 199 -12.39 7.17 -21.91
CA PHE A 199 -11.11 6.92 -22.57
C PHE A 199 -11.03 7.66 -23.92
N GLY A 200 -10.51 8.89 -23.91
CA GLY A 200 -10.32 9.71 -25.11
C GLY A 200 -9.09 9.35 -25.95
N GLY A 201 -8.30 8.35 -25.53
CA GLY A 201 -6.98 8.05 -26.06
C GLY A 201 -5.86 8.51 -25.13
N VAL A 202 -4.66 8.77 -25.66
CA VAL A 202 -3.55 9.26 -24.83
C VAL A 202 -3.83 10.70 -24.39
N VAL A 203 -3.76 10.94 -23.09
CA VAL A 203 -4.10 12.22 -22.47
C VAL A 203 -3.13 13.32 -22.90
N TYR A 204 -3.63 14.26 -23.71
CA TYR A 204 -2.82 15.36 -24.25
C TYR A 204 -3.44 16.75 -24.10
N THR A 205 -4.60 16.87 -23.45
CA THR A 205 -5.37 18.12 -23.37
C THR A 205 -5.65 18.53 -21.92
N PRO A 206 -5.60 19.83 -21.57
CA PRO A 206 -5.94 20.33 -20.23
C PRO A 206 -7.37 19.98 -19.81
N GLU A 207 -8.30 19.96 -20.76
CA GLU A 207 -9.72 19.64 -20.53
C GLU A 207 -9.89 18.21 -20.01
N GLU A 208 -9.05 17.28 -20.43
CA GLU A 208 -9.05 15.92 -19.91
C GLU A 208 -8.54 15.84 -18.47
N GLY A 209 -7.52 16.63 -18.12
CA GLY A 209 -7.07 16.78 -16.73
C GLY A 209 -8.19 17.25 -15.81
N GLN A 210 -8.98 18.23 -16.25
CA GLN A 210 -10.15 18.74 -15.50
C GLN A 210 -11.21 17.64 -15.27
N ARG A 211 -11.55 16.87 -16.31
CA ARG A 211 -12.52 15.77 -16.18
C ARG A 211 -12.03 14.65 -15.26
N LEU A 212 -10.72 14.37 -15.26
CA LEU A 212 -10.11 13.42 -14.34
C LEU A 212 -10.19 13.90 -12.89
N VAL A 213 -9.95 15.19 -12.64
CA VAL A 213 -10.13 15.81 -11.32
C VAL A 213 -11.58 15.70 -10.86
N GLU A 214 -12.54 16.01 -11.73
CA GLU A 214 -13.97 15.90 -11.42
C GLU A 214 -14.38 14.46 -11.10
N ALA A 215 -13.89 13.48 -11.88
CA ALA A 215 -14.16 12.07 -11.67
C ALA A 215 -13.49 11.53 -10.38
N LEU A 216 -12.27 11.95 -10.07
CA LEU A 216 -11.60 11.62 -8.81
C LEU A 216 -12.36 12.22 -7.62
N GLY A 217 -12.83 13.46 -7.76
CA GLY A 217 -13.53 14.18 -6.70
C GLY A 217 -12.63 14.52 -5.50
N SER A 218 -13.27 14.94 -4.40
CA SER A 218 -12.58 15.52 -3.24
C SER A 218 -12.09 14.51 -2.19
N HIS A 219 -12.56 13.26 -2.24
CA HIS A 219 -12.35 12.29 -1.16
C HIS A 219 -11.83 10.92 -1.62
N ASN A 220 -11.95 10.59 -2.90
CA ASN A 220 -11.42 9.32 -3.38
C ASN A 220 -9.91 9.34 -3.37
N LYS A 221 -9.33 8.19 -3.00
CA LYS A 221 -7.89 7.94 -3.03
C LYS A 221 -7.45 7.19 -4.28
N ALA A 222 -8.41 6.68 -5.06
CA ALA A 222 -8.16 5.84 -6.20
C ALA A 222 -9.21 6.08 -7.29
N MET A 223 -8.83 5.81 -8.52
CA MET A 223 -9.68 5.95 -9.69
C MET A 223 -9.35 4.85 -10.68
N ILE A 224 -10.38 4.19 -11.19
CA ILE A 224 -10.29 3.24 -12.29
C ILE A 224 -10.46 4.04 -13.58
N LEU A 225 -9.41 4.10 -14.38
CA LEU A 225 -9.43 4.74 -15.68
C LEU A 225 -9.93 3.71 -16.70
N GLN A 226 -11.19 3.82 -17.12
CA GLN A 226 -11.82 2.83 -18.00
C GLN A 226 -10.96 2.59 -19.25
N ASN A 227 -10.74 1.31 -19.59
CA ASN A 227 -9.88 0.87 -20.70
C ASN A 227 -8.39 1.30 -20.64
N HIS A 228 -7.90 1.79 -19.50
CA HIS A 228 -6.55 2.36 -19.37
C HIS A 228 -5.76 1.73 -18.21
N GLY A 229 -6.28 1.79 -16.98
CA GLY A 229 -5.53 1.33 -15.81
C GLY A 229 -6.05 1.92 -14.50
N LEU A 230 -5.15 2.01 -13.52
CA LEU A 230 -5.46 2.53 -12.19
C LEU A 230 -4.71 3.84 -11.96
N LEU A 231 -5.29 4.71 -11.14
CA LEU A 231 -4.62 5.87 -10.58
C LEU A 231 -4.90 5.91 -9.08
N THR A 232 -3.88 6.13 -8.26
CA THR A 232 -4.04 6.33 -6.82
C THR A 232 -3.34 7.60 -6.36
N THR A 233 -3.83 8.15 -5.24
CA THR A 233 -3.32 9.37 -4.62
C THR A 233 -3.14 9.16 -3.13
N GLY A 234 -2.24 9.93 -2.51
CA GLY A 234 -2.00 9.89 -1.08
C GLY A 234 -1.41 11.20 -0.55
N LYS A 235 -1.53 11.38 0.77
CA LYS A 235 -0.85 12.42 1.54
C LYS A 235 0.62 12.08 1.79
N THR A 236 1.01 10.84 1.51
CA THR A 236 2.40 10.36 1.49
C THR A 236 2.66 9.52 0.25
N VAL A 237 3.94 9.36 -0.09
CA VAL A 237 4.35 8.44 -1.14
C VAL A 237 3.96 7.00 -0.78
N ASP A 238 4.23 6.62 0.46
CA ASP A 238 4.00 5.30 1.03
C ASP A 238 2.55 4.83 0.83
N GLU A 239 1.57 5.63 1.25
CA GLU A 239 0.17 5.22 1.13
C GLU A 239 -0.28 5.19 -0.34
N ALA A 240 0.15 6.14 -1.18
CA ALA A 240 -0.27 6.20 -2.58
C ALA A 240 0.21 4.96 -3.35
N VAL A 241 1.46 4.55 -3.12
CA VAL A 241 2.06 3.34 -3.68
C VAL A 241 1.37 2.09 -3.14
N TRP A 242 1.09 2.03 -1.84
CA TRP A 242 0.36 0.92 -1.25
C TRP A 242 -1.06 0.77 -1.82
N TRP A 243 -1.80 1.88 -1.96
CA TRP A 243 -3.15 1.86 -2.53
C TRP A 243 -3.14 1.29 -3.95
N PHE A 244 -2.13 1.64 -4.75
CA PHE A 244 -2.00 1.09 -6.10
C PHE A 244 -1.81 -0.44 -6.07
N ILE A 245 -0.84 -0.91 -5.28
CA ILE A 245 -0.52 -2.34 -5.14
C ILE A 245 -1.72 -3.12 -4.63
N SER A 246 -2.38 -2.62 -3.59
CA SER A 246 -3.54 -3.26 -2.98
C SER A 246 -4.73 -3.29 -3.95
N MET A 247 -4.98 -2.20 -4.68
CA MET A 247 -6.09 -2.14 -5.64
C MET A 247 -5.87 -3.10 -6.82
N ASP A 248 -4.66 -3.19 -7.36
CA ASP A 248 -4.34 -4.13 -8.44
C ASP A 248 -4.54 -5.58 -8.01
N ARG A 249 -4.11 -5.95 -6.79
CA ARG A 249 -4.38 -7.27 -6.20
C ARG A 249 -5.86 -7.54 -5.96
N CYS A 250 -6.63 -6.51 -5.58
CA CYS A 250 -8.08 -6.65 -5.47
C CYS A 250 -8.73 -6.85 -6.84
N CYS A 251 -8.24 -6.18 -7.88
CA CYS A 251 -8.66 -6.39 -9.27
C CYS A 251 -8.37 -7.83 -9.71
N GLU A 252 -7.16 -8.35 -9.44
CA GLU A 252 -6.78 -9.74 -9.69
C GLU A 252 -7.74 -10.72 -9.01
N SER A 253 -7.92 -10.55 -7.69
CA SER A 253 -8.80 -11.41 -6.89
C SER A 253 -10.23 -11.42 -7.41
N GLN A 254 -10.76 -10.25 -7.77
CA GLN A 254 -12.12 -10.13 -8.28
C GLN A 254 -12.24 -10.76 -9.68
N LEU A 255 -11.29 -10.53 -10.59
CA LEU A 255 -11.29 -11.17 -11.91
C LEU A 255 -11.30 -12.70 -11.81
N ILE A 256 -10.50 -13.28 -10.90
CA ILE A 256 -10.46 -14.72 -10.65
C ILE A 256 -11.80 -15.21 -10.09
N ALA A 257 -12.37 -14.51 -9.11
CA ALA A 257 -13.65 -14.86 -8.51
C ALA A 257 -14.79 -14.85 -9.53
N GLU A 258 -14.81 -13.85 -10.42
CA GLU A 258 -15.79 -13.75 -11.50
C GLU A 258 -15.62 -14.84 -12.54
N ALA A 259 -14.38 -15.16 -12.93
CA ALA A 259 -14.10 -16.25 -13.86
C ALA A 259 -14.52 -17.62 -13.30
N ALA A 260 -14.42 -17.82 -11.98
CA ALA A 260 -14.86 -19.04 -11.30
C ALA A 260 -16.38 -19.13 -11.09
N SER A 261 -17.13 -18.04 -11.37
CA SER A 261 -18.57 -17.95 -11.11
C SER A 261 -19.37 -18.01 -12.41
N PRO A 262 -20.38 -18.91 -12.56
CA PRO A 262 -21.13 -19.06 -13.81
C PRO A 262 -21.78 -17.77 -14.35
N ASN A 263 -22.27 -16.88 -13.49
CA ASN A 263 -22.81 -15.57 -13.89
C ASN A 263 -21.86 -14.41 -13.57
N GLY A 264 -20.56 -14.68 -13.46
CA GLY A 264 -19.53 -13.69 -13.18
C GLY A 264 -19.79 -12.92 -11.88
N TYR A 265 -19.67 -11.60 -11.94
CA TYR A 265 -19.83 -10.74 -10.77
C TYR A 265 -21.20 -10.80 -10.09
N LYS A 266 -22.25 -11.25 -10.81
CA LYS A 266 -23.62 -11.30 -10.30
C LYS A 266 -23.82 -12.38 -9.23
N ASP A 267 -22.97 -13.41 -9.23
CA ASP A 267 -23.04 -14.50 -8.26
C ASP A 267 -22.19 -14.24 -7.01
N LEU A 268 -21.32 -13.23 -7.03
CA LEU A 268 -20.40 -12.96 -5.94
C LEU A 268 -21.15 -12.51 -4.69
N LYS A 269 -20.75 -13.08 -3.54
CA LYS A 269 -21.19 -12.62 -2.23
C LYS A 269 -20.30 -11.45 -1.82
N VAL A 270 -20.91 -10.29 -1.71
CA VAL A 270 -20.22 -9.07 -1.26
C VAL A 270 -20.40 -8.89 0.24
N VAL A 271 -19.44 -8.22 0.87
CA VAL A 271 -19.52 -7.78 2.26
C VAL A 271 -20.64 -6.73 2.38
N ASP A 272 -21.50 -6.90 3.38
CA ASP A 272 -22.61 -5.98 3.64
C ASP A 272 -22.14 -4.55 3.91
N HIS A 273 -22.98 -3.57 3.54
CA HIS A 273 -22.65 -2.14 3.58
C HIS A 273 -22.01 -1.66 4.90
N GLU A 274 -22.66 -1.94 6.03
CA GLU A 274 -22.19 -1.51 7.36
C GLU A 274 -20.86 -2.17 7.76
N VAL A 275 -20.69 -3.44 7.38
CA VAL A 275 -19.44 -4.18 7.64
C VAL A 275 -18.32 -3.63 6.77
N ALA A 276 -18.58 -3.37 5.49
CA ALA A 276 -17.60 -2.79 4.57
C ALA A 276 -17.17 -1.38 5.02
N LEU A 277 -18.11 -0.54 5.48
CA LEU A 277 -17.79 0.76 6.07
C LEU A 277 -16.98 0.63 7.36
N GLY A 278 -17.33 -0.33 8.23
CA GLY A 278 -16.60 -0.61 9.47
C GLY A 278 -15.16 -1.04 9.19
N VAL A 279 -14.94 -1.94 8.24
CA VAL A 279 -13.61 -2.37 7.80
C VAL A 279 -12.85 -1.20 7.16
N HIS A 280 -13.48 -0.46 6.25
CA HIS A 280 -12.88 0.72 5.60
C HIS A 280 -12.31 1.71 6.63
N LYS A 281 -13.04 2.00 7.70
CA LYS A 281 -12.58 2.90 8.78
C LYS A 281 -11.29 2.43 9.48
N ASN A 282 -11.00 1.13 9.47
CA ASN A 282 -9.85 0.56 10.16
C ASN A 282 -8.62 0.35 9.26
N ILE A 283 -8.84 0.10 7.96
CA ILE A 283 -7.74 -0.26 7.04
C ILE A 283 -7.63 0.64 5.81
N GLY A 284 -8.60 1.54 5.63
CA GLY A 284 -8.70 2.45 4.50
C GLY A 284 -8.30 3.88 4.83
N ASP A 285 -7.70 4.18 5.98
CA ASP A 285 -7.19 5.52 6.26
C ASP A 285 -5.71 5.66 5.87
N SER A 286 -5.19 6.89 5.89
CA SER A 286 -3.81 7.19 5.50
C SER A 286 -2.76 6.52 6.41
N GLN A 287 -3.07 6.34 7.69
CA GLN A 287 -2.14 5.70 8.63
C GLN A 287 -2.01 4.21 8.32
N ALA A 288 -3.12 3.53 8.05
CA ALA A 288 -3.11 2.15 7.60
C ALA A 288 -2.32 1.99 6.29
N GLY A 289 -2.56 2.86 5.31
CA GLY A 289 -1.82 2.84 4.04
C GLY A 289 -0.31 3.03 4.22
N TYR A 290 0.09 3.99 5.05
CA TYR A 290 1.49 4.20 5.41
C TYR A 290 2.11 2.95 6.06
N MET A 291 1.43 2.36 7.05
CA MET A 291 1.93 1.19 7.78
C MET A 291 2.10 -0.04 6.87
N GLN A 292 1.15 -0.27 5.95
CA GLN A 292 1.19 -1.43 5.05
C GLN A 292 2.33 -1.35 4.03
N PHE A 293 2.78 -0.14 3.68
CA PHE A 293 3.94 0.05 2.82
C PHE A 293 5.27 -0.28 3.52
N GLN A 294 5.39 -0.07 4.84
CA GLN A 294 6.68 -0.14 5.53
C GLN A 294 7.43 -1.47 5.39
N PRO A 295 6.77 -2.65 5.48
CA PRO A 295 7.46 -3.93 5.26
C PRO A 295 8.04 -4.05 3.84
N MET A 296 7.32 -3.54 2.83
CA MET A 296 7.78 -3.56 1.43
C MET A 296 8.97 -2.61 1.25
N TYR A 297 8.91 -1.44 1.87
CA TYR A 297 10.03 -0.48 1.89
C TYR A 297 11.28 -1.06 2.55
N ALA A 298 11.14 -1.66 3.75
CA ALA A 298 12.26 -2.26 4.46
C ALA A 298 12.92 -3.39 3.65
N LYS A 299 12.10 -4.22 2.99
CA LYS A 299 12.58 -5.28 2.10
C LYS A 299 13.34 -4.71 0.89
N ILE A 300 12.75 -3.77 0.16
CA ILE A 300 13.36 -3.26 -1.09
C ILE A 300 14.64 -2.48 -0.83
N VAL A 301 14.72 -1.71 0.27
CA VAL A 301 15.95 -1.00 0.67
C VAL A 301 17.07 -1.98 1.00
N LYS A 302 16.75 -3.10 1.66
CA LYS A 302 17.73 -4.15 1.95
C LYS A 302 18.21 -4.88 0.69
N GLU A 303 17.32 -5.09 -0.28
CA GLU A 303 17.63 -5.80 -1.53
C GLU A 303 18.35 -4.92 -2.56
N GLN A 304 18.03 -3.62 -2.61
CA GLN A 304 18.48 -2.67 -3.63
C GLN A 304 18.85 -1.31 -2.99
N PRO A 305 19.90 -1.26 -2.15
CA PRO A 305 20.24 -0.05 -1.39
C PRO A 305 20.64 1.15 -2.27
N ASP A 306 21.07 0.90 -3.52
CA ASP A 306 21.41 1.95 -4.49
C ASP A 306 20.22 2.86 -4.85
N LEU A 307 18.98 2.43 -4.59
CA LEU A 307 17.79 3.26 -4.80
C LEU A 307 17.81 4.55 -3.96
N LEU A 308 18.54 4.54 -2.85
CA LEU A 308 18.61 5.66 -1.90
C LEU A 308 19.56 6.79 -2.35
N GLU A 309 20.44 6.52 -3.32
CA GLU A 309 21.43 7.46 -3.88
C GLU A 309 20.78 8.60 -4.66
#